data_AF-U2BZZ8-F1
#
_entry.id   AF-U2BZZ8-F1
#
_cell.length_a   1.000
_cell.length_b   1.000
_cell.length_c   1.000
_cell.angle_alpha   90.00
_cell.angle_beta   90.00
_cell.angle_gamma   90.00
#
_symmetry.space_group_name_H-M   'P 1'
#
loop_
_entity.id
_entity.type
_entity.pdbx_description
1 polymer ?
#
loop_
_entity_poly.entity_id
_entity_poly.type
_entity_poly.pdbx_seq_one_letter_code
_entity_poly.pdbx_strand_id
1 'polypeptide(L)'
;MKKFLFIIVVVLSSCNTNTKNKILEALFPENQYQKMGIPPFYWETVDGNGNVIPLLEPLLLHKNMAEGQWIFYPESDIFYKTKDSIELGTNYLSPIDSFNISDIYIYGVVREMEYFDKIIPVLYFVYDTKMKHISLFEDRNDFMNFLEENRISKELLVPDVIFEKFIKNPILPWFPENIKRELEKADKKTNKI
;
A
#
# COMPACT_ATOMS: atom_id res chain seq x y z
N MET A 1 -23.67 -17.81 -62.80
CA MET A 1 -22.83 -16.61 -62.62
C MET A 1 -21.76 -16.90 -61.58
N LYS A 2 -20.55 -16.43 -61.86
CA LYS A 2 -19.27 -16.83 -61.27
C LYS A 2 -18.83 -15.73 -60.29
N LYS A 3 -18.03 -16.09 -59.27
CA LYS A 3 -17.09 -15.24 -58.49
C LYS A 3 -17.69 -14.46 -57.31
N PHE A 4 -17.00 -14.25 -56.19
CA PHE A 4 -15.70 -14.70 -55.68
C PHE A 4 -15.77 -14.54 -54.15
N LEU A 5 -15.28 -15.53 -53.42
CA LEU A 5 -14.98 -15.46 -52.00
C LEU A 5 -13.90 -14.39 -51.78
N PHE A 6 -14.23 -13.28 -51.10
CA PHE A 6 -13.22 -12.32 -50.67
C PHE A 6 -12.54 -12.87 -49.41
N ILE A 7 -11.41 -13.55 -49.62
CA ILE A 7 -10.45 -13.83 -48.56
C ILE A 7 -9.80 -12.48 -48.22
N ILE A 8 -10.15 -11.92 -47.07
CA ILE A 8 -9.36 -10.82 -46.49
C ILE A 8 -8.11 -11.47 -45.88
N VAL A 9 -7.07 -11.58 -46.70
CA VAL A 9 -5.70 -11.73 -46.20
C VAL A 9 -5.28 -10.36 -45.68
N VAL A 10 -5.40 -10.12 -44.37
CA VAL A 10 -4.63 -9.04 -43.73
C VAL A 10 -3.26 -9.61 -43.39
N VAL A 11 -2.32 -9.44 -44.30
CA VAL A 11 -0.90 -9.38 -43.96
C VAL A 11 -0.55 -7.91 -43.81
N LEU A 12 -0.40 -7.47 -42.56
CA LEU A 12 0.37 -6.29 -42.17
C LEU A 12 1.26 -6.77 -41.01
N SER A 13 2.43 -7.33 -41.30
CA SER A 13 3.67 -6.59 -41.58
C SER A 13 4.07 -5.67 -40.42
N SER A 14 5.05 -6.15 -39.65
CA SER A 14 5.80 -5.43 -38.61
C SER A 14 4.98 -4.94 -37.41
N CYS A 15 4.74 -5.82 -36.45
CA CYS A 15 4.49 -5.40 -35.08
C CYS A 15 5.70 -4.60 -34.60
N ASN A 16 5.58 -3.27 -34.61
CA ASN A 16 6.52 -2.39 -33.93
C ASN A 16 6.47 -2.75 -32.44
N THR A 17 7.46 -3.50 -31.97
CA THR A 17 7.58 -3.99 -30.59
C THR A 17 7.46 -2.85 -29.58
N ASN A 18 7.86 -1.63 -29.96
CA ASN A 18 7.68 -0.43 -29.15
C ASN A 18 6.21 -0.09 -28.88
N THR A 19 5.32 -0.15 -29.86
CA THR A 19 3.90 0.18 -29.65
C THR A 19 3.21 -0.87 -28.77
N LYS A 20 3.56 -2.16 -28.97
CA LYS A 20 3.07 -3.26 -28.13
C LYS A 20 3.56 -3.14 -26.69
N ASN A 21 4.83 -2.78 -26.49
CA ASN A 21 5.41 -2.59 -25.15
C ASN A 21 4.78 -1.41 -24.41
N LYS A 22 4.48 -0.30 -25.10
CA LYS A 22 3.81 0.86 -24.51
C LYS A 22 2.38 0.55 -24.06
N ILE A 23 1.62 -0.18 -24.89
CA ILE A 23 0.26 -0.60 -24.54
C ILE A 23 0.30 -1.54 -23.33
N LEU A 24 1.26 -2.48 -23.30
CA LEU A 24 1.46 -3.37 -22.15
C LEU A 24 1.89 -2.63 -20.88
N GLU A 25 2.69 -1.57 -20.97
CA GLU A 25 3.08 -0.74 -19.82
C GLU A 25 1.92 0.09 -19.29
N ALA A 26 1.11 0.67 -20.18
CA ALA A 26 -0.09 1.43 -19.80
C ALA A 26 -1.18 0.55 -19.18
N LEU A 27 -1.31 -0.70 -19.63
CA LEU A 27 -2.29 -1.66 -19.12
C LEU A 27 -1.80 -2.42 -17.88
N PHE A 28 -0.48 -2.57 -17.73
CA PHE A 28 0.14 -3.34 -16.65
C PHE A 28 1.38 -2.60 -16.15
N PRO A 29 1.20 -1.64 -15.23
CA PRO A 29 2.30 -0.83 -14.72
C PRO A 29 3.42 -1.67 -14.09
N GLU A 30 3.08 -2.83 -13.51
CA GLU A 30 4.00 -3.89 -13.04
C GLU A 30 5.10 -4.27 -14.06
N ASN A 31 4.81 -4.24 -15.36
CA ASN A 31 5.79 -4.54 -16.40
C ASN A 31 6.94 -3.52 -16.41
N GLN A 32 6.68 -2.27 -16.02
CA GLN A 32 7.69 -1.22 -15.94
C GLN A 32 8.64 -1.48 -14.77
N TYR A 33 8.10 -1.87 -13.61
CA TYR A 33 8.90 -2.23 -12.43
C TYR A 33 9.80 -3.43 -12.72
N GLN A 34 9.24 -4.48 -13.32
CA GLN A 34 9.99 -5.68 -13.67
C GLN A 34 11.14 -5.38 -14.64
N LYS A 35 10.91 -4.55 -15.67
CA LYS A 35 11.97 -4.12 -16.61
C LYS A 35 13.08 -3.31 -15.93
N MET A 36 12.75 -2.55 -14.90
CA MET A 36 13.70 -1.76 -14.12
C MET A 36 14.43 -2.59 -13.06
N GLY A 37 14.06 -3.86 -12.86
CA GLY A 37 14.60 -4.70 -11.79
C GLY A 37 14.16 -4.23 -10.39
N ILE A 38 13.03 -3.53 -10.29
CA ILE A 38 12.48 -3.11 -8.99
C ILE A 38 11.79 -4.34 -8.35
N PRO A 39 12.06 -4.65 -7.07
CA PRO A 39 11.50 -5.81 -6.40
C PRO A 39 9.96 -5.84 -6.40
N PRO A 40 9.35 -7.04 -6.40
CA PRO A 40 7.89 -7.23 -6.34
C PRO A 40 7.19 -6.44 -5.24
N PHE A 41 7.83 -6.29 -4.07
CA PHE A 41 7.35 -5.51 -2.96
C PHE A 41 6.78 -4.12 -3.36
N TYR A 42 7.37 -3.43 -4.34
CA TYR A 42 6.97 -2.06 -4.70
C TYR A 42 5.79 -1.98 -5.68
N TRP A 43 5.31 -3.10 -6.21
CA TRP A 43 4.28 -3.09 -7.25
C TRP A 43 3.23 -4.18 -7.12
N GLU A 44 3.48 -5.23 -6.33
CA GLU A 44 2.46 -6.22 -6.03
C GLU A 44 1.34 -5.59 -5.20
N THR A 45 0.12 -5.69 -5.70
CA THR A 45 -1.10 -5.21 -5.02
C THR A 45 -1.90 -6.34 -4.41
N VAL A 46 -1.44 -7.59 -4.55
CA VAL A 46 -2.10 -8.82 -4.10
C VAL A 46 -1.05 -9.80 -3.58
N ASP A 47 -1.30 -10.44 -2.43
CA ASP A 47 -0.40 -11.43 -1.79
C ASP A 47 -0.95 -12.87 -1.77
N GLY A 48 -1.98 -13.13 -2.58
CA GLY A 48 -2.70 -14.40 -2.64
C GLY A 48 -3.88 -14.50 -1.68
N ASN A 49 -3.89 -13.72 -0.58
CA ASN A 49 -4.94 -13.73 0.43
C ASN A 49 -5.77 -12.44 0.45
N GLY A 50 -5.32 -11.41 -0.25
CA GLY A 50 -6.12 -10.22 -0.50
C GLY A 50 -5.30 -9.09 -1.11
N ASN A 51 -5.77 -7.86 -0.90
CA ASN A 51 -5.10 -6.68 -1.41
C ASN A 51 -3.99 -6.25 -0.46
N VAL A 52 -2.91 -5.68 -0.98
CA VAL A 52 -1.83 -5.14 -0.17
C VAL A 52 -1.47 -3.70 -0.57
N ILE A 53 -1.03 -2.92 0.41
CA ILE A 53 -0.37 -1.63 0.22
C ILE A 53 1.06 -1.75 0.76
N PRO A 54 2.09 -1.56 -0.08
CA PRO A 54 3.46 -1.53 0.38
C PRO A 54 3.71 -0.36 1.33
N LEU A 55 4.31 -0.63 2.49
CA LEU A 55 4.69 0.39 3.47
C LEU A 55 6.19 0.66 3.38
N LEU A 56 6.97 0.18 4.36
CA LEU A 56 8.43 0.21 4.38
C LEU A 56 8.91 -1.23 4.34
N GLU A 57 9.70 -1.60 3.33
CA GLU A 57 10.12 -3.00 3.10
C GLU A 57 10.70 -3.65 4.38
N PRO A 58 10.19 -4.82 4.81
CA PRO A 58 9.24 -5.72 4.14
C PRO A 58 7.75 -5.55 4.56
N LEU A 59 7.40 -4.47 5.25
CA LEU A 59 6.10 -4.27 5.89
C LEU A 59 5.03 -3.84 4.89
N LEU A 60 3.84 -4.40 5.08
CA LEU A 60 2.67 -4.21 4.24
C LEU A 60 1.44 -3.91 5.11
N LEU A 61 0.47 -3.22 4.52
CA LEU A 61 -0.90 -3.23 5.00
C LEU A 61 -1.68 -4.26 4.19
N HIS A 62 -2.36 -5.19 4.87
CA HIS A 62 -3.08 -6.29 4.22
C HIS A 62 -4.59 -6.10 4.36
N LYS A 63 -5.34 -6.26 3.27
CA LYS A 63 -6.79 -6.36 3.30
C LYS A 63 -7.20 -7.78 2.99
N ASN A 64 -7.46 -8.58 4.03
CA ASN A 64 -7.95 -9.94 3.86
C ASN A 64 -9.33 -9.93 3.19
N MET A 65 -9.53 -10.77 2.16
CA MET A 65 -10.81 -10.89 1.45
C MET A 65 -11.97 -11.34 2.36
N ALA A 66 -11.69 -12.12 3.40
CA ALA A 66 -12.72 -12.62 4.32
C ALA A 66 -13.17 -11.56 5.34
N GLU A 67 -12.23 -10.76 5.85
CA GLU A 67 -12.52 -9.77 6.90
C GLU A 67 -12.91 -8.40 6.31
N GLY A 68 -12.47 -8.09 5.09
CA GLY A 68 -12.74 -6.83 4.40
C GLY A 68 -12.08 -5.61 5.07
N GLN A 69 -11.20 -5.83 6.04
CA GLN A 69 -10.55 -4.81 6.87
C GLN A 69 -9.05 -4.77 6.60
N TRP A 70 -8.46 -3.58 6.77
CA TRP A 70 -7.02 -3.40 6.67
C TRP A 70 -6.35 -3.78 7.98
N ILE A 71 -5.29 -4.58 7.88
CA ILE A 71 -4.55 -5.17 8.99
C ILE A 71 -3.08 -4.82 8.82
N PHE A 72 -2.45 -4.38 9.90
CA PHE A 72 -1.01 -4.15 9.96
C PHE A 72 -0.36 -5.17 10.88
N TYR A 73 0.67 -5.86 10.38
CA TYR A 73 1.46 -6.83 11.14
C TYR A 73 2.84 -6.23 11.44
N PRO A 74 3.01 -5.49 12.55
CA PRO A 74 4.33 -5.03 12.96
C PRO A 74 5.20 -6.23 13.37
N GLU A 75 6.51 -6.12 13.19
CA GLU A 75 7.47 -7.06 13.79
C GLU A 75 7.65 -6.74 15.29
N SER A 76 6.56 -6.76 16.06
CA SER A 76 6.56 -6.45 17.49
C SER A 76 5.45 -7.22 18.18
N ASP A 77 5.70 -7.69 19.40
CA ASP A 77 4.62 -8.20 20.24
C ASP A 77 3.74 -7.01 20.66
N ILE A 78 2.45 -7.10 20.35
CA ILE A 78 1.50 -6.06 20.73
C ILE A 78 0.88 -6.46 22.05
N PHE A 79 1.37 -5.83 23.11
CA PHE A 79 0.79 -5.94 24.44
C PHE A 79 0.16 -4.61 24.83
N TYR A 80 -1.16 -4.59 24.85
CA TYR A 80 -1.93 -3.39 25.16
C TYR A 80 -2.96 -3.68 26.24
N LYS A 81 -3.00 -2.83 27.26
CA LYS A 81 -3.99 -2.88 28.32
C LYS A 81 -4.73 -1.56 28.39
N THR A 82 -6.03 -1.61 28.12
CA THR A 82 -6.89 -0.44 28.28
C THR A 82 -7.03 -0.06 29.76
N LYS A 83 -7.46 1.17 30.04
CA LYS A 83 -7.89 1.59 31.39
C LYS A 83 -8.97 0.68 31.98
N ASP A 84 -9.87 0.17 31.14
CA ASP A 84 -10.94 -0.78 31.54
C ASP A 84 -10.44 -2.23 31.68
N SER A 85 -9.11 -2.43 31.72
CA SER A 85 -8.45 -3.72 31.90
C SER A 85 -8.75 -4.76 30.81
N ILE A 86 -9.15 -4.32 29.61
CA ILE A 86 -9.11 -5.14 28.40
C ILE A 86 -7.66 -5.29 27.97
N GLU A 87 -7.17 -6.52 27.92
CA GLU A 87 -5.83 -6.87 27.45
C GLU A 87 -5.91 -7.43 26.03
N LEU A 88 -5.18 -6.82 25.11
CA LEU A 88 -4.99 -7.29 23.75
C LEU A 88 -3.59 -7.87 23.64
N GLY A 89 -3.51 -9.20 23.60
CA GLY A 89 -2.30 -9.94 23.25
C GLY A 89 -2.42 -10.40 21.80
N THR A 90 -1.90 -9.60 20.87
CA THR A 90 -1.89 -9.95 19.44
C THR A 90 -0.53 -9.57 18.83
N ASN A 91 -0.33 -9.93 17.58
CA ASN A 91 0.82 -9.49 16.78
C ASN A 91 0.37 -8.64 15.59
N TYR A 92 -0.84 -8.08 15.64
CA TYR A 92 -1.41 -7.28 14.55
C TYR A 92 -2.32 -6.17 15.06
N LEU A 93 -2.41 -5.09 14.28
CA LEU A 93 -3.39 -4.03 14.47
C LEU A 93 -4.47 -4.16 13.40
N SER A 94 -5.72 -4.26 13.82
CA SER A 94 -6.88 -4.29 12.96
C SER A 94 -8.08 -3.78 13.75
N PRO A 95 -9.05 -3.09 13.14
CA PRO A 95 -9.01 -2.53 11.77
C PRO A 95 -8.26 -1.20 11.68
N ILE A 96 -7.34 -1.08 10.72
CA ILE A 96 -6.68 0.19 10.41
C ILE A 96 -7.65 1.12 9.67
N ASP A 97 -7.98 2.23 10.30
CA ASP A 97 -8.88 3.27 9.77
C ASP A 97 -8.13 4.30 8.93
N SER A 98 -6.98 4.72 9.47
CA SER A 98 -6.09 5.66 8.80
C SER A 98 -4.65 5.42 9.20
N PHE A 99 -3.72 5.80 8.32
CA PHE A 99 -2.30 5.62 8.55
C PHE A 99 -1.49 6.64 7.77
N ASN A 100 -0.23 6.79 8.12
CA ASN A 100 0.75 7.44 7.27
C ASN A 100 2.15 6.93 7.60
N ILE A 101 3.12 7.31 6.78
CA ILE A 101 4.52 6.91 6.89
C ILE A 101 5.38 8.16 6.87
N SER A 102 6.37 8.21 7.76
CA SER A 102 7.36 9.28 7.82
C SER A 102 8.71 8.71 8.21
N ASP A 103 9.63 8.68 7.24
CA ASP A 103 10.97 8.10 7.41
C ASP A 103 10.91 6.65 7.91
N ILE A 104 11.24 6.41 9.19
CA ILE A 104 11.22 5.09 9.83
C ILE A 104 9.91 4.76 10.55
N TYR A 105 8.95 5.70 10.58
CA TYR A 105 7.71 5.55 11.35
C TYR A 105 6.54 5.15 10.46
N ILE A 106 5.78 4.15 10.91
CA ILE A 106 4.44 3.83 10.41
C ILE A 106 3.47 4.14 11.55
N TYR A 107 2.50 5.02 11.33
CA TYR A 107 1.63 5.49 12.40
C TYR A 107 0.21 5.64 11.90
N GLY A 108 -0.77 5.64 12.81
CA GLY A 108 -2.15 5.69 12.39
C GLY A 108 -3.15 5.45 13.51
N VAL A 109 -4.35 5.09 13.08
CA VAL A 109 -5.53 4.89 13.93
C VAL A 109 -6.09 3.51 13.65
N VAL A 110 -6.28 2.75 14.72
CA VAL A 110 -7.11 1.55 14.75
C VAL A 110 -8.51 2.00 15.18
N ARG A 111 -9.52 1.77 14.34
CA ARG A 111 -10.90 2.13 14.72
C ARG A 111 -11.38 1.23 15.84
N GLU A 112 -12.40 1.70 16.55
CA GLU A 112 -13.14 0.91 17.51
C GLU A 112 -13.58 -0.44 16.91
N MET A 113 -13.45 -1.51 17.70
CA MET A 113 -13.91 -2.84 17.31
C MET A 113 -14.59 -3.54 18.47
N GLU A 114 -15.59 -4.35 18.14
CA GLU A 114 -16.19 -5.27 19.09
C GLU A 114 -15.42 -6.60 19.08
N TYR A 115 -15.06 -7.09 20.26
CA TYR A 115 -14.30 -8.32 20.45
C TYR A 115 -14.83 -9.07 21.67
N PHE A 116 -15.45 -10.24 21.45
CA PHE A 116 -16.09 -11.06 22.49
C PHE A 116 -16.97 -10.24 23.46
N ASP A 117 -17.93 -9.50 22.90
CA ASP A 117 -18.88 -8.65 23.64
C ASP A 117 -18.23 -7.50 24.44
N LYS A 118 -16.98 -7.14 24.09
CA LYS A 118 -16.28 -5.97 24.63
C LYS A 118 -15.96 -4.99 23.51
N ILE A 119 -16.09 -3.70 23.82
CA ILE A 119 -15.68 -2.63 22.91
C ILE A 119 -14.22 -2.32 23.19
N ILE A 120 -13.37 -2.57 22.19
CA ILE A 120 -11.99 -2.06 22.18
C ILE A 120 -12.05 -0.63 21.67
N PRO A 121 -11.60 0.36 22.46
CA PRO A 121 -11.67 1.76 22.05
C PRO A 121 -10.77 2.02 20.84
N VAL A 122 -10.97 3.18 20.20
CA VAL A 122 -10.04 3.70 19.20
C VAL A 122 -8.62 3.74 19.79
N LEU A 123 -7.66 3.19 19.06
CA LEU A 123 -6.24 3.25 19.43
C LEU A 123 -5.46 4.03 18.39
N TYR A 124 -4.53 4.84 18.85
CA TYR A 124 -3.53 5.47 18.01
C TYR A 124 -2.23 4.70 18.16
N PHE A 125 -1.50 4.52 17.06
CA PHE A 125 -0.25 3.78 17.09
C PHE A 125 0.88 4.52 16.40
N VAL A 126 2.09 4.32 16.90
CA VAL A 126 3.33 4.64 16.20
C VAL A 126 4.23 3.42 16.26
N TYR A 127 4.62 2.91 15.10
CA TYR A 127 5.59 1.84 14.95
C TYR A 127 6.90 2.40 14.43
N ASP A 128 7.96 2.22 15.21
CA ASP A 128 9.34 2.51 14.83
C ASP A 128 9.94 1.26 14.17
N THR A 129 10.14 1.31 12.85
CA THR A 129 10.66 0.17 12.08
C THR A 129 12.11 -0.19 12.42
N LYS A 130 12.90 0.76 12.93
CA LYS A 130 14.30 0.55 13.29
C LYS A 130 14.43 -0.13 14.64
N MET A 131 13.62 0.30 15.61
CA MET A 131 13.57 -0.30 16.94
C MET A 131 12.68 -1.54 17.01
N LYS A 132 11.84 -1.76 15.98
CA LYS A 132 10.80 -2.79 15.96
C LYS A 132 9.87 -2.69 17.17
N HIS A 133 9.55 -1.45 17.54
CA HIS A 133 8.77 -1.13 18.73
C HIS A 133 7.51 -0.41 18.33
N ILE A 134 6.39 -0.78 18.97
CA ILE A 134 5.11 -0.12 18.81
C ILE A 134 4.71 0.60 20.09
N SER A 135 4.39 1.89 19.96
CA SER A 135 3.75 2.69 21.00
C SER A 135 2.26 2.83 20.67
N LEU A 136 1.42 2.62 21.68
CA LEU A 136 -0.03 2.68 21.58
C LEU A 136 -0.58 3.74 22.53
N PHE A 137 -1.58 4.47 22.07
CA PHE A 137 -2.20 5.57 22.81
C PHE A 137 -3.73 5.43 22.78
N GLU A 138 -4.36 5.68 23.94
CA GLU A 138 -5.81 5.85 24.04
C GLU A 138 -6.24 7.29 23.75
N ASP A 139 -5.38 8.25 24.11
CA ASP A 139 -5.67 9.67 24.00
C ASP A 139 -5.08 10.23 22.70
N ARG A 140 -5.93 10.93 21.95
CA ARG A 140 -5.52 11.56 20.69
C ARG A 140 -4.45 12.63 20.92
N ASN A 141 -4.51 13.39 22.00
CA ASN A 141 -3.56 14.46 22.25
C ASN A 141 -2.18 13.88 22.57
N ASP A 142 -2.10 12.79 23.33
CA ASP A 142 -0.83 12.10 23.59
C ASP A 142 -0.18 11.65 22.28
N PHE A 143 -0.97 11.05 21.38
CA PHE A 143 -0.51 10.70 20.04
C PHE A 143 -0.05 11.93 19.24
N MET A 144 -0.84 13.01 19.22
CA MET A 144 -0.50 14.22 18.46
C MET A 144 0.73 14.95 19.03
N ASN A 145 0.91 14.92 20.34
CA ASN A 145 2.10 15.43 21.03
C ASN A 145 3.32 14.61 20.64
N PHE A 146 3.20 13.27 20.64
CA PHE A 146 4.28 12.40 20.17
C PHE A 146 4.70 12.76 18.74
N LEU A 147 3.73 12.91 17.82
CA LEU A 147 4.03 13.26 16.42
C LEU A 147 4.74 14.61 16.33
N GLU A 148 4.30 15.61 17.11
CA GLU A 148 4.90 16.95 17.13
C GLU A 148 6.32 16.97 17.70
N GLU A 149 6.55 16.32 18.84
CA GLU A 149 7.86 16.21 19.50
C GLU A 149 8.89 15.54 18.58
N ASN A 150 8.45 14.56 17.79
CA ASN A 150 9.27 13.84 16.83
C ASN A 150 9.28 14.46 15.42
N ARG A 151 8.63 15.61 15.24
CA ARG A 151 8.52 16.33 13.94
C ARG A 151 7.96 15.47 12.81
N ILE A 152 7.04 14.58 13.14
CA ILE A 152 6.32 13.73 12.21
C ILE A 152 5.08 14.48 11.70
N SER A 153 4.72 14.27 10.43
CA SER A 153 3.49 14.84 9.88
C SER A 153 2.27 14.38 10.67
N LYS A 154 1.31 15.29 10.86
CA LYS A 154 0.00 14.99 11.48
C LYS A 154 -1.04 14.53 10.45
N GLU A 155 -0.66 14.48 9.17
CA GLU A 155 -1.53 14.00 8.10
C GLU A 155 -1.76 12.49 8.23
N LEU A 156 -3.00 12.07 8.03
CA LEU A 156 -3.40 10.68 8.01
C LEU A 156 -4.11 10.39 6.69
N LEU A 157 -3.80 9.23 6.13
CA LEU A 157 -4.29 8.77 4.84
C LEU A 157 -5.28 7.63 5.07
N VAL A 158 -6.33 7.59 4.24
CA VAL A 158 -7.32 6.51 4.28
C VAL A 158 -6.83 5.36 3.38
N PRO A 159 -6.64 4.14 3.90
CA PRO A 159 -6.15 2.98 3.15
C PRO A 159 -6.85 2.73 1.82
N ASP A 160 -8.19 2.74 1.79
CA ASP A 160 -8.93 2.46 0.56
C ASP A 160 -8.67 3.51 -0.53
N VAL A 161 -8.58 4.79 -0.16
CA VAL A 161 -8.27 5.88 -1.09
C VAL A 161 -6.86 5.75 -1.64
N ILE A 162 -5.91 5.38 -0.78
CA ILE A 162 -4.52 5.14 -1.19
C ILE A 162 -4.42 3.95 -2.13
N PHE A 163 -5.09 2.84 -1.81
CA PHE A 163 -5.09 1.65 -2.64
C PHE A 163 -5.66 1.93 -4.04
N GLU A 164 -6.81 2.60 -4.12
CA GLU A 164 -7.43 2.98 -5.41
C GLU A 164 -6.54 3.90 -6.25
N LYS A 165 -5.76 4.76 -5.61
CA LYS A 165 -4.76 5.60 -6.30
C LYS A 165 -3.58 4.77 -6.75
N PHE A 166 -3.07 3.88 -5.90
CA PHE A 166 -1.91 3.04 -6.16
C PHE A 166 -2.12 2.12 -7.37
N ILE A 167 -3.28 1.46 -7.49
CA ILE A 167 -3.57 0.59 -8.64
C ILE A 167 -3.64 1.35 -9.98
N LYS A 168 -3.84 2.67 -9.95
CA LYS A 168 -3.87 3.53 -11.16
C LYS A 168 -2.54 4.22 -11.42
N ASN A 169 -1.87 4.64 -10.36
CA ASN A 169 -0.57 5.27 -10.37
C ASN A 169 0.29 4.58 -9.29
N PRO A 170 1.13 3.62 -9.68
CA PRO A 170 1.82 2.71 -8.75
C PRO A 170 2.95 3.37 -7.95
N ILE A 171 2.95 4.69 -7.81
CA ILE A 171 3.97 5.43 -7.07
C ILE A 171 3.37 5.93 -5.76
N LEU A 172 3.72 5.29 -4.65
CA LEU A 172 3.32 5.75 -3.32
C LEU A 172 4.24 6.88 -2.82
N PRO A 173 3.72 7.83 -2.01
CA PRO A 173 4.49 9.00 -1.56
C PRO A 173 5.79 8.66 -0.81
N TRP A 174 5.76 7.57 -0.04
CA TRP A 174 6.86 7.09 0.79
C TRP A 174 7.84 6.16 0.07
N PHE A 175 7.65 5.90 -1.23
CA PHE A 175 8.63 5.11 -1.96
C PHE A 175 10.02 5.78 -1.96
N PRO A 176 11.11 4.98 -1.98
CA PRO A 176 12.45 5.49 -2.14
C PRO A 176 12.59 6.43 -3.34
N GLU A 177 13.28 7.56 -3.16
CA GLU A 177 13.38 8.63 -4.18
C GLU A 177 14.07 8.16 -5.47
N ASN A 178 14.96 7.17 -5.39
CA ASN A 178 15.52 6.51 -6.57
C ASN A 178 14.44 5.77 -7.38
N ILE A 179 13.56 5.01 -6.70
CA ILE A 179 12.46 4.28 -7.35
C ILE A 179 11.49 5.27 -8.01
N LYS A 180 11.04 6.29 -7.27
CA LYS A 180 10.13 7.32 -7.81
C LYS A 180 10.70 8.00 -9.05
N ARG A 181 11.97 8.42 -9.01
CA ARG A 181 12.63 9.07 -10.17
C ARG A 181 12.76 8.15 -11.39
N GLU A 182 13.05 6.86 -11.20
CA GLU A 182 13.15 5.93 -12.33
C GLU A 182 11.79 5.70 -12.99
N LEU A 183 10.73 5.60 -12.19
CA LEU A 183 9.35 5.45 -12.69
C LEU A 183 8.89 6.70 -13.45
N GLU A 184 9.10 7.89 -12.89
CA GLU A 184 8.77 9.16 -13.56
C GLU A 184 9.51 9.35 -14.89
N LYS A 185 10.77 8.90 -14.99
CA LYS A 185 11.54 8.97 -16.24
C LYS A 185 10.95 8.08 -17.33
N ALA A 186 10.49 6.88 -16.96
CA ALA A 186 9.87 5.98 -17.92
C ALA A 186 8.51 6.52 -18.39
N ASP A 187 7.69 7.07 -17.50
CA ASP A 187 6.41 7.69 -17.88
C ASP A 187 6.61 8.84 -18.88
N LYS A 188 7.65 9.67 -18.68
CA LYS A 188 8.02 10.74 -19.62
C LYS A 188 8.50 10.21 -20.97
N LYS A 189 9.12 9.03 -21.04
CA LYS A 189 9.50 8.39 -22.32
C LYS A 189 8.28 7.80 -23.03
N THR A 190 7.32 7.29 -22.28
CA THR A 190 6.08 6.71 -22.81
C THR A 190 5.18 7.80 -23.40
N ASN A 191 5.06 8.95 -22.71
CA ASN A 191 4.18 10.08 -23.09
C ASN A 191 4.78 11.11 -24.06
N LYS A 192 6.07 11.02 -24.43
CA LYS A 192 6.73 11.98 -25.36
C LYS A 192 6.63 11.62 -26.85
N ILE A 193 5.76 10.69 -27.25
CA ILE A 193 5.59 10.28 -28.66
C ILE A 193 4.11 10.25 -29.00
#